data_AF-A0A6S6SI37-F1
#
_entry.id   AF-A0A6S6SI37-F1
#
_cell.length_a   1.000
_cell.length_b   1.000
_cell.length_c   1.000
_cell.angle_alpha   90.00
_cell.angle_beta   90.00
_cell.angle_gamma   90.00
#
_symmetry.space_group_name_H-M   'P 1'
#
loop_
_entity.id
_entity.type
_entity.pdbx_description
1 polymer ?
#
loop_
_entity_poly.entity_id
_entity_poly.type
_entity_poly.pdbx_seq_one_letter_code
_entity_poly.pdbx_strand_id
1 'polypeptide(L)' 'MEKFKVIIKKELFFYFVIFIVLALISHSDLLSEPLVRLELLIDQENYLHPFLYTFVVYSFILLVRKILDFILGIFEK' A
#
# COMPACT_ATOMS: atom_id res chain seq x y z
N MET A 1 25.16 8.10 -1.22
CA MET A 1 24.15 7.06 -0.91
C MET A 1 22.92 7.62 -0.18
N GLU A 2 23.08 8.51 0.81
CA GLU A 2 21.93 9.09 1.54
C GLU A 2 20.99 9.93 0.67
N LYS A 3 21.53 10.80 -0.19
CA LYS A 3 20.72 11.60 -1.13
C LYS A 3 19.83 10.74 -2.03
N PHE A 4 20.35 9.61 -2.50
CA PHE A 4 19.60 8.64 -3.30
C PHE A 4 18.45 8.02 -2.49
N LYS A 5 18.70 7.60 -1.24
CA LYS A 5 17.64 7.08 -0.35
C LYS A 5 16.52 8.10 -0.12
N VAL A 6 16.87 9.38 0.05
CA VAL A 6 15.88 10.46 0.24
C VAL A 6 15.04 10.68 -1.02
N ILE A 7 15.67 10.68 -2.19
CA ILE A 7 14.96 10.81 -3.49
C ILE A 7 13.96 9.65 -3.66
N ILE A 8 14.40 8.41 -3.48
CA ILE A 8 13.53 7.23 -3.61
C ILE A 8 12.35 7.27 -2.63
N LYS A 9 12.58 7.68 -1.38
CA LYS A 9 11.49 7.83 -0.40
C LYS A 9 10.47 8.88 -0.85
N LYS A 10 10.95 10.00 -1.41
CA LYS A 10 10.08 11.09 -1.88
C LYS A 10 9.25 10.67 -3.10
N GLU A 11 9.86 9.97 -4.05
CA GLU A 11 9.16 9.44 -5.22
C GLU A 11 8.12 8.39 -4.83
N LEU A 12 8.46 7.44 -3.94
CA LEU A 12 7.52 6.47 -3.40
C LEU A 12 6.33 7.16 -2.71
N PHE A 13 6.59 8.22 -1.94
CA PHE A 13 5.53 8.98 -1.31
C PHE A 13 4.59 9.62 -2.34
N PHE A 14 5.13 10.27 -3.38
CA PHE A 14 4.30 10.84 -4.45
C PHE A 14 3.50 9.78 -5.20
N TYR A 15 4.12 8.66 -5.57
CA TYR A 15 3.39 7.56 -6.24
C TYR A 15 2.30 6.97 -5.36
N PHE A 16 2.54 6.85 -4.05
CA PHE A 16 1.52 6.40 -3.11
C PHE A 16 0.34 7.37 -3.02
N VAL A 17 0.62 8.69 -2.94
CA VAL A 17 -0.43 9.72 -2.94
C VAL A 17 -1.23 9.68 -4.24
N ILE A 18 -0.55 9.63 -5.39
CA ILE A 18 -1.19 9.53 -6.71
C ILE A 18 -2.05 8.27 -6.80
N PHE A 19 -1.55 7.12 -6.32
CA PHE A 19 -2.30 5.87 -6.27
C PHE A 19 -3.58 6.00 -5.46
N ILE A 20 -3.51 6.58 -4.26
CA ILE A 20 -4.72 6.80 -3.43
C ILE A 20 -5.71 7.71 -4.15
N VAL A 21 -5.24 8.83 -4.70
CA VAL A 21 -6.11 9.78 -5.41
C VAL A 21 -6.80 9.10 -6.60
N LEU A 22 -6.05 8.39 -7.43
CA LEU A 22 -6.61 7.66 -8.58
C LEU A 22 -7.58 6.57 -8.13
N ALA A 23 -7.25 5.81 -7.08
CA ALA A 23 -8.15 4.78 -6.53
C ALA A 23 -9.46 5.38 -6.05
N LEU A 24 -9.44 6.53 -5.36
CA LEU A 24 -10.65 7.21 -4.89
C LEU A 24 -11.45 7.87 -6.02
N ILE A 25 -10.79 8.31 -7.09
CA ILE A 25 -11.47 8.79 -8.31
C ILE A 25 -12.18 7.63 -9.01
N SER A 26 -11.51 6.48 -9.16
CA SER A 26 -12.06 5.30 -9.82
C SER A 26 -13.11 4.56 -8.99
N HIS A 27 -12.98 4.61 -7.66
CA HIS A 27 -13.83 3.89 -6.71
C HIS A 27 -14.16 4.81 -5.54
N SER A 28 -15.00 5.81 -5.79
CA SER A 28 -15.45 6.75 -4.75
C SER A 28 -16.23 6.07 -3.63
N ASP A 29 -16.82 4.91 -3.93
CA ASP A 29 -17.49 4.03 -2.98
C ASP A 29 -16.53 3.44 -1.93
N LEU A 30 -15.21 3.50 -2.13
CA LEU A 30 -14.23 3.18 -1.06
C LEU A 30 -14.37 4.11 0.16
N LEU A 31 -14.94 5.31 0.01
CA LEU A 31 -15.15 6.23 1.14
C LEU A 31 -16.42 5.92 1.94
N SER A 32 -17.41 5.28 1.32
CA SER A 32 -18.71 4.98 1.94
C SER A 32 -18.86 3.51 2.29
N GLU A 33 -18.55 2.61 1.36
CA GLU A 33 -18.81 1.17 1.44
C GLU A 33 -17.60 0.34 0.95
N PRO A 34 -16.40 0.49 1.56
CA PRO A 34 -15.19 -0.17 1.10
C PRO A 34 -15.27 -1.71 1.14
N LEU A 35 -16.04 -2.27 2.08
CA LEU A 35 -16.23 -3.71 2.18
C LEU A 35 -17.01 -4.27 1.00
N VAL A 36 -18.05 -3.57 0.55
CA VAL A 36 -18.88 -3.96 -0.60
C VAL A 36 -18.05 -3.96 -1.89
N ARG A 37 -17.15 -2.98 -2.06
CA ARG A 37 -16.20 -2.98 -3.19
C ARG A 37 -15.28 -4.20 -3.17
N LEU A 38 -14.82 -4.59 -1.99
CA LEU A 38 -13.94 -5.75 -1.83
C LEU A 38 -14.68 -7.06 -2.10
N GLU A 39 -15.91 -7.19 -1.64
CA GLU A 39 -16.80 -8.33 -1.97
C GLU A 39 -17.05 -8.40 -3.48
N LEU A 40 -17.35 -7.28 -4.14
CA LEU A 40 -17.52 -7.23 -5.59
C LEU A 40 -16.27 -7.67 -6.36
N LEU A 41 -15.08 -7.37 -5.86
CA LEU A 41 -13.83 -7.82 -6.49
C LEU A 41 -13.62 -9.34 -6.35
N ILE A 42 -14.08 -9.93 -5.24
CA ILE A 42 -14.06 -11.39 -5.04
C ILE A 42 -15.10 -12.06 -5.92
N ASP A 43 -16.32 -11.54 -5.94
CA ASP A 43 -17.45 -12.08 -6.70
C ASP A 43 -17.22 -12.04 -8.22
N GLN A 44 -16.48 -11.03 -8.69
CA GLN A 44 -16.07 -10.90 -10.09
C GLN A 44 -14.78 -11.69 -10.44
N GLU A 45 -14.25 -12.47 -9.49
CA GLU A 45 -12.98 -13.19 -9.60
C GLU A 45 -11.79 -12.28 -10.00
N ASN A 46 -11.88 -10.99 -9.68
CA ASN A 46 -10.92 -9.97 -10.09
C ASN A 46 -9.80 -9.80 -9.06
N TYR A 47 -9.17 -10.93 -8.70
CA TYR A 47 -8.13 -10.99 -7.67
C TYR A 47 -6.84 -10.26 -8.06
N LEU A 48 -6.62 -10.08 -9.37
CA LEU A 48 -5.47 -9.34 -9.92
C LEU A 48 -5.77 -7.86 -10.11
N HIS A 49 -6.89 -7.35 -9.59
CA HIS A 49 -7.19 -5.93 -9.68
C HIS A 49 -6.01 -5.13 -9.11
N PRO A 50 -5.47 -4.13 -9.86
CA PRO A 50 -4.29 -3.39 -9.44
C PRO A 50 -4.41 -2.81 -8.03
N PHE A 51 -5.61 -2.45 -7.61
CA PHE A 51 -5.92 -2.02 -6.24
C PHE A 51 -5.55 -3.08 -5.19
N LEU A 52 -6.08 -4.31 -5.32
CA LEU A 52 -5.84 -5.41 -4.37
C LEU A 52 -4.39 -5.86 -4.39
N TYR A 53 -3.84 -6.08 -5.59
CA TYR A 53 -2.46 -6.54 -5.75
C TYR A 53 -1.47 -5.56 -5.12
N THR A 54 -1.59 -4.27 -5.45
CA THR A 54 -0.72 -3.23 -4.91
C THR A 54 -0.94 -3.08 -3.41
N PHE A 55 -2.20 -3.07 -2.94
CA PHE A 55 -2.48 -2.95 -1.50
C PHE A 55 -1.86 -4.09 -0.69
N VAL A 56 -2.04 -5.35 -1.12
CA VAL A 56 -1.54 -6.52 -0.40
C VAL A 56 -0.02 -6.58 -0.40
N VAL A 57 0.62 -6.43 -1.58
CA VAL A 57 2.08 -6.51 -1.70
C VAL A 57 2.76 -5.43 -0.86
N TYR A 58 2.30 -4.18 -0.95
CA TYR A 58 2.94 -3.09 -0.22
C TYR A 58 2.65 -3.14 1.28
N SER A 59 1.44 -3.57 1.69
CA SER A 59 1.14 -3.82 3.12
C SER A 59 2.01 -4.92 3.70
N PHE A 60 2.24 -6.00 2.95
CA PHE A 60 3.13 -7.08 3.35
C PHE A 60 4.58 -6.60 3.49
N ILE A 61 5.10 -5.84 2.51
CA ILE A 61 6.44 -5.25 2.58
C ILE A 61 6.57 -4.31 3.79
N LEU A 62 5.55 -3.47 4.04
CA LEU A 62 5.53 -2.56 5.20
C LEU A 62 5.58 -3.36 6.51
N LEU A 63 4.78 -4.41 6.62
CA LEU A 63 4.76 -5.29 7.80
C LEU A 63 6.13 -5.93 8.04
N VAL A 64 6.74 -6.51 7.01
CA VAL A 64 8.09 -7.11 7.09
C VAL A 64 9.11 -6.08 7.55
N ARG A 65 9.09 -4.86 6.99
CA ARG A 65 9.98 -3.77 7.42
C ARG A 65 9.79 -3.43 8.89
N LYS A 66 8.54 -3.30 9.36
CA LYS A 66 8.25 -2.98 10.76
C LYS A 66 8.70 -4.08 11.72
N ILE A 67 8.58 -5.34 11.31
CA ILE A 67 9.12 -6.48 12.07
C ILE A 67 10.64 -6.39 12.17
N LEU A 68 11.33 -6.15 11.05
CA LEU A 68 12.79 -6.01 11.04
C LEU A 68 13.27 -4.81 11.88
N ASP A 69 12.64 -3.64 11.73
CA ASP A 69 12.94 -2.45 12.52
C ASP A 69 12.75 -2.71 14.02
N PHE A 70 11.70 -3.44 14.39
CA PHE A 70 11.44 -3.83 15.78
C PHE A 70 12.50 -4.77 16.33
N ILE A 71 12.86 -5.81 15.58
CA ILE A 71 13.90 -6.77 15.97
C ILE A 71 15.24 -6.06 16.15
N LEU A 72 15.66 -5.27 15.16
CA LEU A 72 16.93 -4.53 15.22
C LEU A 72 16.94 -3.51 16.36
N GLY A 73 15.82 -2.81 16.59
CA GLY A 73 15.69 -1.85 17.70
C GLY A 73 15.74 -2.50 19.09
N ILE A 74 15.47 -3.79 19.23
CA ILE A 74 15.69 -4.54 20.47
C ILE A 74 17.18 -4.81 20.68
N PHE A 75 17.94 -5.12 19.62
CA PHE A 75 19.36 -5.44 19.70
C PHE A 75 20.28 -4.21 19.80
N GLU A 76 19.82 -3.03 19.38
CA GLU A 76 20.53 -1.76 19.56
C GLU A 76 20.37 -1.14 20.97
N LYS A 77 19.61 -1.80 21.86
CA LYS A 77 19.34 -1.35 23.23
C LYS A 77 20.05 -2.23 24.25
#